data_AF-A0A2V7NWJ8-F1
#
_entry.id   AF-A0A2V7NWJ8-F1
#
_cell.length_a   1.000
_cell.length_b   1.000
_cell.length_c   1.000
_cell.angle_alpha   90.00
_cell.angle_beta   90.00
_cell.angle_gamma   90.00
#
_symmetry.space_group_name_H-M   'P 1'
#
loop_
_entity.id
_entity.type
_entity.pdbx_description
1 polymer ?
#
loop_
_entity_poly.entity_id
_entity_poly.type
_entity_poly.pdbx_seq_one_letter_code
_entity_poly.pdbx_strand_id
1 'polypeptide(L)'
;MVVGFTAACADSTAPDSPLVADLGRNDVRARDPQALGVTAMTRNLYIGADVDVVIAALASPDPADDVPTLLDAIAVLQHTDFPTRAEALADEIARPRPDVIGLQEVEQLHIDLTSLGLPVAINQNFLAILGAALARRGLHYAVAGRVTNVTAFLLSGAINLTDEDVILVNA
;
A
#
# COMPACT_ATOMS: atom_id res chain seq x y z
N MET A 1 -37.94 -40.43 -13.06
CA MET A 1 -36.82 -41.02 -12.30
C MET A 1 -35.83 -39.90 -12.04
N VAL A 2 -35.77 -39.41 -10.80
CA VAL A 2 -34.97 -38.26 -10.37
C VAL A 2 -33.68 -38.76 -9.74
N VAL A 3 -32.53 -38.30 -10.23
CA VAL A 3 -31.23 -38.21 -9.54
C VAL A 3 -30.46 -37.12 -10.34
N GLY A 4 -29.99 -35.98 -9.82
CA GLY A 4 -29.40 -35.68 -8.53
C GLY A 4 -27.87 -35.66 -8.67
N PHE A 5 -27.28 -34.62 -9.28
CA PHE A 5 -25.82 -34.48 -9.36
C PHE A 5 -25.30 -33.79 -8.08
N THR A 6 -24.73 -34.58 -7.18
CA THR A 6 -23.76 -34.14 -6.17
C THR A 6 -22.54 -35.04 -6.30
N ALA A 7 -21.48 -34.56 -6.95
CA ALA A 7 -20.21 -35.26 -6.97
C ALA A 7 -19.31 -34.65 -5.88
N ALA A 8 -19.21 -35.38 -4.77
CA ALA A 8 -18.16 -35.23 -3.79
C ALA A 8 -16.84 -35.75 -4.39
N CYS A 9 -15.73 -35.07 -4.12
CA CYS A 9 -14.40 -35.57 -4.47
C CYS A 9 -14.12 -36.85 -3.67
N ALA A 10 -13.89 -37.96 -4.37
CA ALA A 10 -13.38 -39.19 -3.80
C ALA A 10 -11.85 -39.22 -3.96
N ASP A 11 -11.14 -39.52 -2.86
CA ASP A 11 -9.70 -39.74 -2.87
C ASP A 11 -9.36 -40.96 -3.75
N SER A 12 -8.58 -40.71 -4.80
CA SER A 12 -7.92 -41.77 -5.57
C SER A 12 -6.50 -41.97 -5.04
N THR A 13 -6.23 -43.13 -4.44
CA THR A 13 -4.88 -43.56 -4.09
C THR A 13 -4.04 -43.73 -5.36
N ALA A 14 -3.06 -42.86 -5.57
CA ALA A 14 -2.11 -42.96 -6.68
C ALA A 14 -1.08 -44.09 -6.42
N PRO A 15 -0.60 -44.78 -7.46
CA PRO A 15 0.38 -45.85 -7.34
C PRO A 15 1.79 -45.33 -7.08
N ASP A 16 2.57 -46.13 -6.34
CA ASP A 16 3.94 -45.86 -5.90
C ASP A 16 4.87 -45.41 -7.03
N SER A 17 5.13 -44.11 -7.09
CA SER A 17 6.16 -43.52 -7.94
C SER A 17 7.45 -43.37 -7.11
N PRO A 18 8.60 -43.90 -7.55
CA PRO A 18 9.86 -43.86 -6.78
C PRO A 18 10.42 -42.45 -6.59
N LEU A 19 9.81 -41.43 -7.21
CA LEU A 19 10.09 -40.01 -7.00
C LEU A 19 9.49 -39.45 -5.69
N VAL A 20 8.61 -40.19 -5.00
CA VAL A 20 7.98 -39.76 -3.74
C VAL A 20 8.76 -40.24 -2.50
N ALA A 21 9.72 -41.16 -2.66
CA ALA A 21 10.50 -41.69 -1.54
C ALA A 21 11.46 -40.66 -0.90
N ASP A 22 11.78 -39.56 -1.61
CA ASP A 22 12.73 -38.54 -1.14
C ASP A 22 12.06 -37.32 -0.49
N LEU A 23 10.71 -37.25 -0.50
CA LEU A 23 9.96 -36.23 0.25
C LEU A 23 9.63 -36.68 1.69
N GLY A 24 10.11 -37.87 2.09
CA GLY A 24 9.86 -38.49 3.39
C GLY A 24 10.90 -38.17 4.49
N ARG A 25 12.01 -37.50 4.15
CA ARG A 25 12.87 -36.87 5.16
C ARG A 25 12.59 -35.38 5.16
N ASN A 26 11.53 -35.00 5.85
CA ASN A 26 11.60 -33.78 6.64
C ASN A 26 12.68 -34.02 7.72
N ASP A 27 13.95 -33.99 7.31
CA ASP A 27 14.96 -33.37 8.14
C ASP A 27 14.42 -31.97 8.37
N VAL A 28 13.68 -31.81 9.46
CA VAL A 28 13.70 -30.57 10.20
C VAL A 28 15.18 -30.40 10.50
N ARG A 29 15.92 -29.80 9.55
CA ARG A 29 17.20 -29.16 9.85
C ARG A 29 16.83 -28.33 11.05
N ALA A 30 17.32 -28.75 12.22
CA ALA A 30 17.21 -27.98 13.44
C ALA A 30 17.46 -26.55 13.01
N ARG A 31 16.49 -25.64 13.25
CA ARG A 31 16.68 -24.22 12.94
C ARG A 31 18.08 -23.91 13.41
N ASP A 32 18.95 -23.51 12.49
CA ASP A 32 20.28 -23.09 12.87
C ASP A 32 20.06 -22.05 13.97
N PRO A 33 20.51 -22.30 15.22
CA PRO A 33 20.32 -21.35 16.30
C PRO A 33 20.97 -19.99 15.99
N GLN A 34 21.81 -19.94 14.94
CA GLN A 34 22.47 -18.75 14.41
C GLN A 34 21.80 -18.16 13.16
N ALA A 35 20.74 -18.77 12.60
CA ALA A 35 19.96 -18.16 11.55
C ALA A 35 19.12 -17.01 12.13
N LEU A 36 19.68 -15.80 12.07
CA LEU A 36 18.96 -14.55 12.30
C LEU A 36 17.81 -14.48 11.28
N GLY A 37 16.60 -14.77 11.74
CA GLY A 37 15.40 -14.57 10.94
C GLY A 37 15.13 -13.08 10.81
N VAL A 38 14.90 -12.62 9.58
CA VAL A 38 14.46 -11.25 9.29
C VAL A 38 12.94 -11.28 9.11
N THR A 39 12.24 -10.45 9.87
CA THR A 39 10.79 -10.27 9.75
C THR A 39 10.47 -9.14 8.79
N ALA A 40 9.48 -9.36 7.93
CA ALA A 40 9.07 -8.39 6.92
C ALA A 40 7.55 -8.16 6.97
N MET A 41 7.14 -6.94 6.64
CA MET A 41 5.74 -6.53 6.51
C MET A 41 5.57 -5.71 5.23
N THR A 42 4.44 -5.85 4.55
CA THR A 42 4.10 -4.97 3.42
C THR A 42 2.81 -4.21 3.72
N ARG A 43 2.73 -2.93 3.35
CA ARG A 43 1.52 -2.13 3.49
C ARG A 43 1.36 -1.16 2.34
N ASN A 44 0.18 -1.21 1.74
CA ASN A 44 -0.31 -0.14 0.89
C ASN A 44 -0.91 0.96 1.77
N LEU A 45 -0.41 2.18 1.63
CA LEU A 45 -0.84 3.31 2.44
C LEU A 45 -2.20 3.87 2.01
N TYR A 46 -2.64 3.60 0.79
CA TYR A 46 -3.94 3.96 0.21
C TYR A 46 -4.30 5.44 0.39
N ILE A 47 -4.21 6.20 -0.69
CA ILE A 47 -4.47 7.65 -0.62
C ILE A 47 -5.94 7.99 -0.36
N GLY A 48 -6.86 7.06 -0.66
CA GLY A 48 -8.30 7.24 -0.46
C GLY A 48 -9.11 7.20 -1.74
N ALA A 49 -8.49 7.47 -2.90
CA ALA A 49 -9.14 7.46 -4.20
C ALA A 49 -8.40 6.52 -5.15
N ASP A 50 -9.10 6.06 -6.18
CA ASP A 50 -8.44 5.46 -7.34
C ASP A 50 -7.69 6.58 -8.08
N VAL A 51 -6.40 6.70 -7.78
CA VAL A 51 -5.52 7.77 -8.30
C VAL A 51 -5.47 7.76 -9.81
N ASP A 52 -5.55 6.57 -10.42
CA ASP A 52 -5.54 6.43 -11.87
C ASP A 52 -6.78 7.06 -12.48
N VAL A 53 -7.95 6.96 -11.83
CA VAL A 53 -9.18 7.63 -12.26
C VAL A 53 -9.06 9.15 -12.11
N VAL A 54 -8.44 9.64 -11.04
CA VAL A 54 -8.25 11.08 -10.81
C VAL A 54 -7.26 11.67 -11.82
N ILE A 55 -6.11 11.00 -12.01
CA ILE A 55 -5.10 11.40 -13.00
C ILE A 55 -5.68 11.33 -14.41
N ALA A 56 -6.45 10.29 -14.75
CA ALA A 56 -7.08 10.16 -16.07
C ALA A 56 -8.14 11.24 -16.33
N ALA A 57 -8.99 11.54 -15.34
CA ALA A 57 -9.96 12.63 -15.44
C ALA A 57 -9.27 13.99 -15.61
N LEU A 58 -8.17 14.23 -14.90
CA LEU A 58 -7.42 15.49 -14.98
C LEU A 58 -6.52 15.62 -16.23
N ALA A 59 -6.19 14.50 -16.89
CA ALA A 59 -5.43 14.47 -18.13
C ALA A 59 -6.31 14.60 -19.39
N SER A 60 -7.64 14.62 -19.21
CA SER A 60 -8.62 14.76 -20.29
C SER A 60 -8.56 16.17 -20.93
N PRO A 61 -8.64 16.27 -22.27
CA PRO A 61 -8.58 17.54 -22.98
C PRO A 61 -9.87 18.38 -22.92
N ASP A 62 -10.95 17.89 -22.28
CA ASP A 62 -12.17 18.67 -22.05
C ASP A 62 -12.30 19.10 -20.56
N PRO A 63 -11.87 20.33 -20.21
CA PRO A 63 -11.78 20.76 -18.83
C PRO A 63 -13.14 21.01 -18.14
N ALA A 64 -14.27 20.97 -18.85
CA ALA A 64 -15.59 21.21 -18.24
C ALA A 64 -16.25 19.94 -17.68
N ASP A 65 -15.96 18.77 -18.24
CA ASP A 65 -16.59 17.50 -17.84
C ASP A 65 -15.93 16.87 -16.60
N ASP A 66 -14.68 17.24 -16.30
CA ASP A 66 -13.87 16.54 -15.29
C ASP A 66 -13.76 17.26 -13.93
N VAL A 67 -14.30 18.47 -13.81
CA VAL A 67 -14.31 19.24 -12.53
C VAL A 67 -15.12 18.53 -11.43
N PRO A 68 -16.34 18.00 -11.67
CA PRO A 68 -17.08 17.27 -10.64
C PRO A 68 -16.30 16.04 -10.14
N THR A 69 -15.71 15.27 -11.05
CA THR A 69 -14.90 14.09 -10.72
C THR A 69 -13.69 14.44 -9.86
N LEU A 70 -13.01 15.55 -10.18
CA LEU A 70 -11.92 16.07 -9.36
C LEU A 70 -12.39 16.43 -7.95
N LEU A 71 -13.51 17.14 -7.83
CA LEU A 71 -14.04 17.55 -6.52
C LEU A 71 -14.48 16.35 -5.68
N ASP A 72 -15.09 15.33 -6.31
CA ASP A 72 -15.45 14.08 -5.64
C ASP A 72 -14.20 13.35 -5.15
N ALA A 73 -13.15 13.26 -5.97
CA ALA A 73 -11.88 12.67 -5.56
C ALA A 73 -11.26 13.41 -4.36
N ILE A 74 -11.25 14.75 -4.40
CA ILE A 74 -10.77 15.59 -3.28
C ILE A 74 -11.60 15.34 -2.03
N ALA A 75 -12.92 15.21 -2.14
CA ALA A 75 -13.78 14.91 -1.01
C ALA A 75 -13.46 13.54 -0.39
N VAL A 76 -13.17 12.53 -1.21
CA VAL A 76 -12.77 11.21 -0.74
C VAL A 76 -11.38 11.24 -0.07
N LEU A 77 -10.42 11.99 -0.63
CA LEU A 77 -9.11 12.21 -0.01
C LEU A 77 -9.26 12.85 1.39
N GLN A 78 -10.10 13.88 1.49
CA GLN A 78 -10.39 14.54 2.77
C GLN A 78 -11.10 13.62 3.76
N HIS A 79 -12.04 12.78 3.29
CA HIS A 79 -12.76 11.83 4.12
C HIS A 79 -11.88 10.69 4.63
N THR A 80 -10.90 10.26 3.83
CA THR A 80 -9.94 9.21 4.21
C THR A 80 -9.07 9.64 5.38
N ASP A 81 -8.77 10.95 5.48
CA ASP A 81 -8.00 11.55 6.56
C ASP A 81 -6.74 10.73 6.90
N PHE A 82 -5.80 10.70 5.94
CA PHE A 82 -4.57 9.93 6.07
C PHE A 82 -3.82 10.18 7.38
N PRO A 83 -3.69 11.42 7.91
CA PRO A 83 -3.11 11.65 9.23
C PRO A 83 -3.71 10.79 10.35
N THR A 84 -5.03 10.68 10.42
CA THR A 84 -5.71 9.83 11.40
C THR A 84 -5.45 8.35 11.11
N ARG A 85 -5.50 7.94 9.85
CA ARG A 85 -5.27 6.54 9.47
C ARG A 85 -3.81 6.09 9.69
N ALA A 86 -2.85 7.00 9.55
CA ALA A 86 -1.44 6.74 9.80
C ALA A 86 -1.17 6.35 11.26
N GLU A 87 -1.98 6.82 12.21
CA GLU A 87 -1.92 6.37 13.60
C GLU A 87 -2.28 4.89 13.72
N ALA A 88 -3.37 4.46 13.09
CA ALA A 88 -3.79 3.06 13.10
C ALA A 88 -2.78 2.15 12.38
N LEU A 89 -2.18 2.61 11.28
CA LEU A 89 -1.09 1.91 10.59
C LEU A 89 0.15 1.79 11.48
N ALA A 90 0.49 2.85 12.22
CA ALA A 90 1.60 2.81 13.16
C ALA A 90 1.34 1.86 14.34
N ASP A 91 0.11 1.79 14.86
CA ASP A 91 -0.29 0.77 15.85
C ASP A 91 -0.19 -0.65 15.29
N GLU A 92 -0.56 -0.81 14.02
CA GLU A 92 -0.46 -2.09 13.34
C GLU A 92 0.98 -2.56 13.21
N ILE A 93 1.89 -1.67 12.81
CA ILE A 93 3.34 -1.94 12.69
C ILE A 93 3.97 -2.16 14.08
N ALA A 94 3.51 -1.45 15.10
CA ALA A 94 4.04 -1.55 16.47
C ALA A 94 3.79 -2.90 17.14
N ARG A 95 2.76 -3.65 16.70
CA ARG A 95 2.45 -4.97 17.26
C ARG A 95 3.52 -6.03 16.90
N PRO A 96 3.86 -6.26 15.62
CA PRO A 96 4.90 -7.22 15.24
C PRO A 96 6.32 -6.62 15.23
N ARG A 97 6.48 -5.30 15.13
CA ARG A 97 7.79 -4.60 15.04
C ARG A 97 8.73 -5.24 14.01
N PRO A 98 8.32 -5.31 12.73
CA PRO A 98 9.10 -6.01 11.71
C PRO A 98 10.46 -5.35 11.48
N ASP A 99 11.45 -6.13 11.07
CA ASP A 99 12.78 -5.61 10.73
C ASP A 99 12.76 -4.79 9.44
N VAL A 100 11.90 -5.17 8.49
CA VAL A 100 11.74 -4.52 7.18
C VAL A 100 10.27 -4.25 6.88
N ILE A 101 9.96 -3.06 6.35
CA ILE A 101 8.61 -2.69 5.89
C ILE A 101 8.68 -2.24 4.44
N GLY A 102 7.93 -2.90 3.56
CA GLY A 102 7.69 -2.45 2.19
C GLY A 102 6.39 -1.66 2.10
N LEU A 103 6.48 -0.37 1.79
CA LEU A 103 5.35 0.53 1.63
C LEU A 103 5.03 0.75 0.14
N GLN A 104 3.76 0.73 -0.21
CA GLN A 104 3.21 1.11 -1.51
C GLN A 104 2.30 2.34 -1.34
N GLU A 105 2.08 3.09 -2.41
CA GLU A 105 1.26 4.31 -2.41
C GLU A 105 1.79 5.36 -1.41
N VAL A 106 3.10 5.60 -1.43
CA VAL A 106 3.75 6.57 -0.54
C VAL A 106 3.71 7.96 -1.16
N GLU A 107 2.55 8.57 -1.00
CA GLU A 107 2.21 9.79 -1.74
C GLU A 107 2.87 11.06 -1.18
N GLN A 108 3.33 11.90 -2.11
CA GLN A 108 3.59 13.31 -1.89
C GLN A 108 2.56 14.12 -2.68
N LEU A 109 1.54 14.62 -1.99
CA LEU A 109 0.40 15.30 -2.58
C LEU A 109 0.40 16.78 -2.19
N HIS A 110 0.31 17.65 -3.19
CA HIS A 110 0.08 19.07 -3.04
C HIS A 110 -1.07 19.51 -3.95
N ILE A 111 -2.14 20.05 -3.37
CA ILE A 111 -3.29 20.60 -4.07
C ILE A 111 -3.51 22.02 -3.54
N ASP A 112 -3.45 23.02 -4.41
CA ASP A 112 -3.83 24.40 -4.13
C ASP A 112 -4.70 24.95 -5.26
N LEU A 113 -6.02 24.89 -5.06
CA LEU A 113 -7.00 25.40 -6.02
C LEU A 113 -7.49 26.82 -5.66
N THR A 114 -6.86 27.48 -4.69
CA THR A 114 -7.29 28.81 -4.22
C THR A 114 -7.18 29.88 -5.31
N SER A 115 -6.18 29.75 -6.18
CA SER A 115 -6.00 30.59 -7.37
C SER A 115 -7.12 30.45 -8.40
N LEU A 116 -7.88 29.35 -8.35
CA LEU A 116 -9.05 29.07 -9.19
C LEU A 116 -10.37 29.42 -8.49
N GLY A 117 -10.32 30.04 -7.30
CA GLY A 117 -11.51 30.43 -6.53
C GLY A 117 -12.14 29.31 -5.71
N LEU A 118 -11.50 28.13 -5.62
CA LEU A 118 -11.96 27.02 -4.80
C LEU A 118 -11.20 27.01 -3.46
N PRO A 119 -11.87 26.90 -2.30
CA PRO A 119 -11.22 26.92 -0.99
C PRO A 119 -10.58 25.57 -0.63
N VAL A 120 -9.80 24.99 -1.53
CA VAL A 120 -9.12 23.70 -1.36
C VAL A 120 -7.62 23.92 -1.33
N ALA A 121 -7.01 23.60 -0.19
CA ALA A 121 -5.57 23.55 0.00
C ALA A 121 -5.21 22.30 0.81
N ILE A 122 -4.52 21.35 0.20
CA ILE A 122 -4.12 20.07 0.81
C ILE A 122 -2.62 19.88 0.56
N ASN A 123 -1.89 19.56 1.62
CA ASN A 123 -0.48 19.21 1.52
C ASN A 123 -0.20 18.02 2.43
N GLN A 124 0.07 16.86 1.84
CA GLN A 124 0.30 15.62 2.56
C GLN A 124 1.57 14.93 2.06
N ASN A 125 2.47 14.62 2.99
CA ASN A 125 3.62 13.77 2.74
C ASN A 125 3.44 12.51 3.59
N PHE A 126 3.04 11.43 2.94
CA PHE A 126 2.60 10.21 3.62
C PHE A 126 3.72 9.59 4.44
N LEU A 127 4.93 9.56 3.88
CA LEU A 127 6.11 9.03 4.56
C LEU A 127 6.44 9.82 5.83
N ALA A 128 6.40 11.16 5.76
CA ALA A 128 6.67 12.01 6.91
C ALA A 128 5.59 11.85 8.00
N ILE A 129 4.32 11.77 7.60
CA ILE A 129 3.19 11.60 8.52
C ILE A 129 3.29 10.24 9.23
N LEU A 130 3.47 9.14 8.49
CA LEU A 130 3.63 7.80 9.07
C LEU A 130 4.90 7.72 9.92
N GLY A 131 6.02 8.27 9.43
CA GLY A 131 7.29 8.32 10.17
C GLY A 131 7.15 9.00 11.53
N ALA A 132 6.41 10.11 11.59
CA ALA A 132 6.11 10.79 12.86
C ALA A 132 5.23 9.93 13.79
N ALA A 133 4.24 9.21 13.25
CA ALA A 133 3.39 8.30 14.01
C ALA A 133 4.17 7.09 14.57
N LEU A 134 5.11 6.54 13.79
CA LEU A 134 6.03 5.49 14.23
C LEU A 134 6.97 5.99 15.33
N ALA A 135 7.55 7.18 15.15
CA ALA A 135 8.44 7.79 16.14
C ALA A 135 7.76 8.04 17.49
N ARG A 136 6.47 8.45 17.50
CA ARG A 136 5.67 8.59 18.73
C ARG A 136 5.51 7.27 19.50
N ARG A 137 5.65 6.13 18.82
CA ARG A 137 5.61 4.77 19.41
C ARG A 137 6.99 4.22 19.73
N GLY A 138 8.04 5.04 19.63
CA GLY A 138 9.43 4.63 19.86
C GLY A 138 9.96 3.67 18.78
N LEU A 139 9.37 3.70 17.57
CA LEU A 139 9.84 2.94 16.43
C LEU A 139 10.66 3.86 15.53
N HIS A 140 11.90 3.45 15.27
CA HIS A 140 12.82 4.18 14.43
C HIS A 140 13.10 3.35 13.18
N TYR A 141 12.58 3.82 12.06
CA TYR A 141 12.78 3.19 10.77
C TYR A 141 13.49 4.17 9.84
N ALA A 142 14.51 3.69 9.14
CA ALA A 142 15.24 4.43 8.12
C ALA A 142 14.80 3.96 6.73
N VAL A 143 14.80 4.89 5.77
CA VAL A 143 14.58 4.56 4.35
C VAL A 143 15.81 3.84 3.81
N ALA A 144 15.63 2.59 3.38
CA ALA A 144 16.67 1.78 2.74
C ALA A 144 16.60 1.85 1.21
N GLY A 145 15.42 2.14 0.65
CA GLY A 145 15.22 2.25 -0.79
C GLY A 145 13.90 2.94 -1.12
N ARG A 146 13.84 3.52 -2.33
CA ARG A 146 12.64 4.14 -2.89
C ARG A 146 12.59 3.95 -4.39
N VAL A 147 11.38 3.85 -4.93
CA VAL A 147 11.10 3.85 -6.37
C VAL A 147 9.98 4.83 -6.61
N THR A 148 10.16 5.76 -7.55
CA THR A 148 9.09 6.66 -7.99
C THR A 148 8.31 5.97 -9.10
N ASN A 149 7.00 5.81 -8.90
CA ASN A 149 6.11 5.15 -9.85
C ASN A 149 5.53 6.17 -10.83
N VAL A 150 4.92 7.22 -10.29
CA VAL A 150 4.22 8.25 -11.07
C VAL A 150 4.58 9.64 -10.55
N THR A 151 4.68 10.60 -11.46
CA THR A 151 4.69 12.02 -11.12
C THR A 151 3.73 12.74 -12.04
N ALA A 152 2.82 13.53 -11.47
CA ALA A 152 1.83 14.28 -12.21
C ALA A 152 1.82 15.75 -11.78
N PHE A 153 1.80 16.64 -12.77
CA PHE A 153 1.67 18.08 -12.62
C PHE A 153 0.43 18.51 -13.41
N LEU A 154 -0.61 18.94 -12.72
CA LEU A 154 -1.92 19.19 -13.31
C LEU A 154 -2.37 20.61 -13.00
N LEU A 155 -3.27 21.15 -13.82
CA LEU A 155 -3.81 22.50 -13.66
C LEU A 155 -2.70 23.56 -13.49
N SER A 156 -1.67 23.50 -14.33
CA SER A 156 -0.51 24.41 -14.29
C SER A 156 0.25 24.40 -12.95
N GLY A 157 0.29 23.26 -12.26
CA GLY A 157 1.03 23.07 -11.00
C GLY A 157 0.21 23.32 -9.73
N ALA A 158 -1.08 23.64 -9.89
CA ALA A 158 -2.03 23.70 -8.77
C ALA A 158 -2.22 22.32 -8.11
N ILE A 159 -1.99 21.23 -8.85
CA ILE A 159 -1.96 19.87 -8.31
C ILE A 159 -0.62 19.23 -8.68
N ASN A 160 0.12 18.79 -7.67
CA ASN A 160 1.34 18.02 -7.81
C ASN A 160 1.20 16.72 -7.02
N LEU A 161 1.49 15.61 -7.67
CA LEU A 161 1.43 14.28 -7.08
C LEU A 161 2.71 13.53 -7.43
N THR A 162 3.29 12.87 -6.44
CA THR A 162 4.35 11.88 -6.65
C THR A 162 4.00 10.63 -5.86
N ASP A 163 3.84 9.53 -6.58
CA ASP A 163 3.65 8.20 -6.00
C ASP A 163 5.00 7.47 -5.93
N GLU A 164 5.27 6.86 -4.78
CA GLU A 164 6.49 6.12 -4.51
C GLU A 164 6.19 4.77 -3.82
N ASP A 165 7.04 3.78 -4.09
CA ASP A 165 7.23 2.63 -3.22
C ASP A 165 8.47 2.86 -2.34
N VAL A 166 8.40 2.52 -1.05
CA VAL A 166 9.48 2.76 -0.08
C VAL A 166 9.78 1.53 0.74
N ILE A 167 11.07 1.20 0.91
CA ILE A 167 11.53 0.18 1.85
C ILE A 167 12.07 0.88 3.09
N LEU A 168 11.54 0.49 4.25
CA LEU A 168 12.00 0.90 5.56
C LEU A 168 12.71 -0.24 6.28
N VAL A 169 13.76 0.07 7.03
CA VAL A 169 14.49 -0.87 7.88
C VAL A 169 14.58 -0.33 9.30
N ASN A 170 14.46 -1.21 10.29
CA ASN A 170 14.60 -0.85 11.70
C ASN A 170 16.03 -0.35 11.96
N ALA A 171 16.16 0.85 12.54
CA ALA A 171 17.41 1.60 12.67
C ALA A 171 17.83 1.83 14.13
#